data_AF-K6UN17-F1
#
_entry.id   AF-K6UN17-F1
#
_cell.length_a   1.000
_cell.length_b   1.000
_cell.length_c   1.000
_cell.angle_alpha   90.00
_cell.angle_beta   90.00
_cell.angle_gamma   90.00
#
_symmetry.space_group_name_H-M   'P 1'
#
loop_
_entity.id
_entity.type
_entity.pdbx_description
1 polymer ?
#
loop_
_entity_poly.entity_id
_entity_poly.type
_entity_poly.pdbx_seq_one_letter_code
_entity_poly.pdbx_strand_id
1 'polypeptide(L)'
;NLPYKISADELYDIFGKYGTVRQIRKGNAEGTKGTSFVVYDDIYDAKNALDHLSGFNVAGRYLVVLYYDPVKAQRKKELQEKLKNEQEGKK
;
A
#
# COMPACT_ATOMS: atom_id res chain seq x y z
N ASN A 1 -5.42 0.89 3.23
CA ASN A 1 -6.72 1.58 3.38
C ASN A 1 -6.45 3.07 3.42
N LEU A 2 -6.51 3.75 2.28
CA LEU A 2 -6.24 5.19 2.16
C LEU A 2 -7.46 5.93 1.61
N PRO A 3 -7.65 7.22 1.93
CA PRO A 3 -8.58 8.08 1.22
C PRO A 3 -8.29 8.09 -0.27
N TYR A 4 -9.32 7.96 -1.11
CA TYR A 4 -9.15 7.90 -2.56
C TYR A 4 -8.57 9.17 -3.17
N LYS A 5 -8.69 10.29 -2.46
CA LYS A 5 -8.18 11.60 -2.88
C LYS A 5 -6.81 11.96 -2.30
N ILE A 6 -6.21 11.10 -1.46
CA ILE A 6 -4.90 11.41 -0.86
C ILE A 6 -3.85 11.62 -1.95
N SER A 7 -3.11 12.71 -1.89
CA SER A 7 -2.04 13.05 -2.83
C SER A 7 -0.75 12.29 -2.50
N ALA A 8 0.22 12.31 -3.41
CA ALA A 8 1.54 11.77 -3.11
C ALA A 8 2.26 12.62 -2.06
N ASP A 9 2.12 13.94 -2.13
CA ASP A 9 2.75 14.89 -1.21
C ASP A 9 2.26 14.67 0.23
N GLU A 10 0.95 14.50 0.44
CA GLU A 10 0.40 14.16 1.76
C GLU A 10 0.95 12.83 2.30
N LEU A 11 1.22 11.85 1.43
CA LEU A 11 1.85 10.59 1.85
C LEU A 11 3.31 10.85 2.28
N TYR A 12 4.06 11.68 1.56
CA TYR A 12 5.41 12.07 1.98
C TYR A 12 5.38 12.86 3.30
N ASP A 13 4.42 13.75 3.51
CA ASP A 13 4.28 14.51 4.76
C ASP A 13 3.94 13.62 5.96
N ILE A 14 3.13 12.58 5.76
CA ILE A 14 2.75 11.66 6.82
C ILE A 14 3.89 10.68 7.11
N PHE A 15 4.39 9.98 6.09
CA PHE A 15 5.36 8.90 6.26
C PHE A 15 6.80 9.43 6.44
N GLY A 16 7.14 10.58 5.84
CA GLY A 16 8.46 11.20 5.97
C GLY A 16 8.82 11.64 7.39
N LYS A 17 7.84 11.79 8.30
CA LYS A 17 8.08 12.06 9.73
C LYS A 17 8.75 10.90 10.47
N TYR A 18 8.67 9.70 9.92
CA TYR A 18 9.17 8.48 10.57
C TYR A 18 10.50 8.02 10.00
N GLY A 19 10.97 8.62 8.91
CA GLY A 19 12.25 8.29 8.27
C GLY A 19 12.35 8.73 6.81
N THR A 20 13.52 8.47 6.22
CA THR A 20 13.79 8.85 4.84
C THR A 20 13.05 7.91 3.88
N VAL A 21 12.07 8.46 3.16
CA VAL A 21 11.28 7.72 2.18
C VAL A 21 11.99 7.72 0.83
N ARG A 22 12.45 6.54 0.40
CA ARG A 22 13.07 6.32 -0.91
C ARG A 22 12.06 6.42 -2.05
N GLN A 23 10.89 5.81 -1.86
CA GLN A 23 9.86 5.77 -2.90
C GLN A 23 8.46 5.56 -2.33
N ILE A 24 7.46 6.26 -2.89
CA ILE A 24 6.04 5.94 -2.69
C ILE A 24 5.42 5.51 -4.03
N ARG A 25 4.76 4.35 -4.05
CA ARG A 25 4.04 3.82 -5.22
C ARG A 25 2.55 3.76 -4.91
N LYS A 26 1.79 4.70 -5.48
CA LYS A 26 0.34 4.77 -5.30
C LYS A 26 -0.39 3.87 -6.30
N GLY A 27 -1.35 3.08 -5.81
CA GLY A 27 -2.26 2.34 -6.68
C GLY A 27 -3.26 3.28 -7.37
N ASN A 28 -3.32 3.22 -8.70
CA ASN A 28 -4.17 4.08 -9.55
C ASN A 28 -5.30 3.33 -10.27
N ALA A 29 -5.28 1.99 -10.29
CA ALA A 29 -6.31 1.16 -10.92
C ALA A 29 -7.50 0.94 -9.99
N GLU A 30 -8.65 0.55 -10.53
CA GLU A 30 -9.90 0.35 -9.78
C GLU A 30 -9.77 -0.67 -8.64
N GLY A 31 -8.88 -1.66 -8.77
CA GLY A 31 -8.58 -2.64 -7.71
C GLY A 31 -7.42 -2.28 -6.77
N THR A 32 -6.68 -1.20 -7.03
CA THR A 32 -5.51 -0.78 -6.22
C THR A 32 -5.65 0.63 -5.65
N LYS A 33 -6.65 1.39 -6.08
CA LYS A 33 -6.96 2.71 -5.52
C LYS A 33 -7.19 2.62 -4.02
N GLY A 34 -6.57 3.51 -3.26
CA GLY A 34 -6.60 3.46 -1.79
C GLY A 34 -5.57 2.49 -1.18
N THR A 35 -4.64 1.98 -1.99
CA THR A 35 -3.42 1.30 -1.53
C THR A 35 -2.18 2.04 -2.02
N SER A 36 -1.10 1.99 -1.25
CA SER A 36 0.20 2.56 -1.63
C SER A 36 1.30 1.75 -0.94
N PHE A 37 2.44 1.65 -1.61
CA PHE A 37 3.66 1.07 -1.04
C PHE A 37 4.61 2.20 -0.70
N VAL A 38 5.11 2.20 0.53
CA VAL A 38 6.14 3.13 1.01
C VAL A 38 7.40 2.33 1.22
N VAL A 39 8.49 2.78 0.60
CA VAL A 39 9.82 2.17 0.70
C VAL A 39 10.71 3.14 1.47
N TYR A 40 11.14 2.72 2.65
CA TYR A 40 12.12 3.45 3.46
C TYR A 40 13.54 3.00 3.11
N ASP A 41 14.53 3.83 3.48
CA ASP A 41 15.93 3.44 3.45
C ASP A 41 16.30 2.45 4.57
N ASP A 42 15.73 2.65 5.77
CA ASP A 42 15.94 1.80 6.94
C ASP A 42 14.66 1.00 7.30
N ILE A 43 14.85 -0.24 7.74
CA ILE A 43 13.79 -1.10 8.27
C ILE A 43 13.23 -0.59 9.61
N TYR A 44 14.05 0.07 10.43
CA TYR A 44 13.61 0.63 11.71
C TYR A 44 12.63 1.79 11.52
N ASP A 45 12.82 2.62 10.49
CA ASP A 45 11.88 3.68 10.10
C ASP A 45 10.53 3.10 9.66
N ALA A 46 10.57 2.01 8.87
CA ALA A 46 9.37 1.30 8.45
C ALA A 46 8.60 0.71 9.65
N LYS A 47 9.31 0.18 10.65
CA LYS A 47 8.72 -0.30 11.90
C LYS A 47 8.07 0.84 12.68
N ASN A 48 8.78 1.95 12.84
CA ASN A 48 8.27 3.11 13.56
C ASN A 48 7.00 3.67 12.90
N ALA A 49 6.99 3.76 11.57
CA ALA A 49 5.81 4.17 10.80
C ALA A 49 4.64 3.19 10.97
N LEU A 50 4.90 1.87 10.95
CA LEU A 50 3.87 0.85 11.18
C LEU A 50 3.22 1.00 12.56
N ASP A 51 4.04 1.10 13.60
CA ASP A 51 3.58 1.13 15.00
C ASP A 51 2.71 2.36 15.29
N HIS A 52 3.00 3.51 14.66
CA HIS A 52 2.29 4.76 14.91
C HIS A 52 1.16 5.07 13.93
N LEU A 53 1.28 4.64 12.67
CA LEU A 53 0.29 4.96 11.64
C LEU A 53 -0.77 3.88 11.47
N SER A 54 -0.55 2.66 11.97
CA SER A 54 -1.61 1.65 11.98
C SER A 54 -2.76 2.11 12.88
N GLY A 55 -3.96 2.21 12.32
CA GLY A 55 -5.13 2.74 13.01
C GLY A 55 -5.17 4.27 13.13
N PHE A 56 -4.26 5.01 12.48
CA PHE A 56 -4.32 6.47 12.43
C PHE A 56 -5.46 6.94 11.51
N ASN A 57 -6.24 7.94 11.91
CA ASN A 57 -7.34 8.46 11.10
C ASN A 57 -6.83 9.52 10.11
N VAL A 58 -6.98 9.25 8.82
CA VAL A 58 -6.72 10.22 7.76
C VAL A 58 -8.01 10.46 6.98
N ALA A 59 -8.52 11.68 7.04
CA ALA A 59 -9.74 12.12 6.34
C ALA A 59 -10.92 11.14 6.51
N GLY A 60 -11.16 10.66 7.74
CA GLY A 60 -12.26 9.76 8.05
C GLY A 60 -11.99 8.28 7.75
N ARG A 61 -10.75 7.91 7.40
CA ARG A 61 -10.34 6.51 7.18
C ARG A 61 -9.17 6.14 8.08
N TYR A 62 -9.35 5.06 8.83
CA TYR A 62 -8.27 4.46 9.62
C TYR A 62 -7.29 3.72 8.72
N LEU A 63 -6.03 4.13 8.79
CA LEU A 63 -4.97 3.52 8.00
C LEU A 63 -4.74 2.08 8.43
N VAL A 64 -4.51 1.24 7.43
CA VAL A 64 -4.03 -0.13 7.64
C VAL A 64 -2.66 -0.18 7.00
N VAL A 65 -1.64 -0.33 7.84
CA VAL A 65 -0.24 -0.40 7.45
C VAL A 65 0.24 -1.82 7.73
N LEU A 66 0.97 -2.42 6.78
CA LEU A 66 1.47 -3.79 6.86
C LEU A 66 2.85 -3.82 6.23
N TYR A 67 3.72 -4.70 6.72
CA TYR A 67 4.95 -5.04 6.01
C TYR A 67 4.64 -5.67 4.66
N TYR A 68 5.48 -5.36 3.67
CA TYR A 68 5.43 -6.04 2.39
C TYR A 68 5.88 -7.50 2.55
N ASP A 69 5.00 -8.42 2.19
CA ASP A 69 5.29 -9.85 2.15
C ASP A 69 5.33 -10.30 0.67
N PRO A 70 6.53 -10.56 0.12
CA PRO A 70 6.68 -10.92 -1.30
C PRO A 70 6.00 -12.24 -1.64
N VAL A 71 5.93 -13.19 -0.69
CA VAL A 71 5.31 -14.50 -0.90
C VAL A 71 3.80 -14.37 -0.97
N LYS A 72 3.19 -13.53 -0.12
CA LYS A 72 1.76 -13.20 -0.22
C LYS A 72 1.44 -12.42 -1.49
N ALA A 73 2.29 -11.46 -1.86
CA ALA A 73 2.11 -10.66 -3.06
C ALA A 73 2.14 -11.53 -4.34
N GLN A 74 3.10 -12.44 -4.42
CA GLN A 74 3.23 -13.38 -5.54
C GLN A 74 2.04 -14.33 -5.64
N ARG A 75 1.63 -14.96 -4.52
CA ARG A 75 0.44 -15.82 -4.49
C ARG A 75 -0.83 -15.09 -4.93
N LYS A 76 -1.00 -13.83 -4.52
CA LYS A 76 -2.15 -13.01 -4.95
C LYS A 76 -2.12 -12.75 -6.45
N LYS A 77 -0.95 -12.47 -7.02
CA LYS A 77 -0.77 -12.25 -8.46
C LYS A 77 -1.14 -13.50 -9.26
N GLU A 78 -0.64 -14.67 -8.86
CA GLU A 78 -0.94 -15.96 -9.51
C GLU A 78 -2.43 -16.29 -9.47
N LEU A 79 -3.10 -16.04 -8.35
CA LEU A 79 -4.53 -16.26 -8.22
C LEU A 79 -5.33 -15.35 -9.15
N GLN A 80 -4.95 -14.06 -9.25
CA GLN A 80 -5.61 -13.12 -10.15
C GLN A 80 -5.43 -13.51 -11.63
N GLU A 81 -4.25 -13.99 -12.01
CA GLU A 81 -3.96 -14.44 -13.37
C GLU A 81 -4.77 -15.70 -13.74
N LYS A 82 -4.87 -16.68 -12.84
CA LYS A 82 -5.72 -17.87 -13.03
C LYS A 82 -7.20 -17.50 -13.21
N LEU A 83 -7.74 -16.63 -12.35
CA LEU A 83 -9.13 -16.18 -12.43
C LEU A 83 -9.42 -15.45 -13.74
N LYS A 84 -8.46 -14.64 -14.23
CA LYS A 84 -8.59 -13.93 -15.51
C LYS A 84 -8.64 -14.92 -16.68
N ASN A 85 -7.73 -15.90 -16.71
CA ASN A 85 -7.68 -16.91 -17.77
C ASN A 85 -8.95 -17.79 -17.79
N GLU A 86 -9.51 -18.14 -16.63
CA GLU A 86 -10.77 -18.90 -16.54
C GLU A 86 -12.00 -18.11 -17.03
N GLN A 87 -12.02 -16.78 -16.86
CA GLN A 87 -13.10 -15.93 -17.37
C GLN A 87 -13.01 -15.73 -18.89
N GLU A 88 -11.80 -15.68 -19.44
CA GLU A 88 -11.56 -15.55 -20.88
C GLU A 88 -11.84 -16.86 -21.62
N GLY A 89 -11.51 -18.02 -21.04
CA GLY A 89 -11.80 -19.33 -21.65
C GLY A 89 -13.27 -19.77 -21.62
N LYS A 90 -14.15 -19.02 -20.94
CA LYS A 90 -15.61 -19.25 -20.91
C LYS A 90 -16.39 -18.36 -21.88
N LYS A 91 -15.71 -17.49 -22.62
CA LYS A 91 -16.30 -16.70 -23.72
C LYS A 91 -16.07 -17.41 -25.06
#